data_AF-A0A6A2SFU3-F1
#
_entry.id   AF-A0A6A2SFU3-F1
#
_cell.length_a   1.000
_cell.length_b   1.000
_cell.length_c   1.000
_cell.angle_alpha   90.00
_cell.angle_beta   90.00
_cell.angle_gamma   90.00
#
_symmetry.space_group_name_H-M   'P 1'
#
loop_
_entity.id
_entity.type
_entity.pdbx_description
1 polymer ?
#
loop_
_entity_poly.entity_id
_entity_poly.type
_entity_poly.pdbx_seq_one_letter_code
_entity_poly.pdbx_strand_id
1 'polypeptide(L)'
;MKRVTVDMAAQATGLFDVHRFCQRTKAERESAWHAFRALGVGGSDMSTILGLNPYSTPYDLWLEKTNRQQPEDISGKWAIVKGNALEVELRRRFRKLHPEYQVIDGTDISLVSKQHPLMHASLDGFVYDEESDSWGILEIKTANANRGRTDWPDETVDDSPVDVSVDESEQPQQETQPEAEPSPVDVKRAEMIRRFQALGVASDAEACETITKILNREVKASDELTEAELDKVLGQLKASVKEGE
;
A
#
# COMPACT_ATOMS: atom_id res chain seq x y z
N MET A 1 -19.54 11.67 26.74
CA MET A 1 -19.16 10.25 26.52
C MET A 1 -17.95 9.91 27.35
N LYS A 2 -17.91 8.70 27.90
CA LYS A 2 -16.72 8.14 28.57
C LYS A 2 -15.74 7.74 27.47
N ARG A 3 -14.53 8.29 27.50
CA ARG A 3 -13.48 7.96 26.52
C ARG A 3 -13.04 6.50 26.71
N VAL A 4 -13.15 5.69 25.67
CA VAL A 4 -12.63 4.31 25.69
C VAL A 4 -11.15 4.25 25.33
N THR A 5 -10.48 3.20 25.80
CA THR A 5 -9.05 2.94 25.54
C THR A 5 -8.83 1.47 25.20
N VAL A 6 -7.70 1.17 24.53
CA VAL A 6 -7.30 -0.22 24.25
C VAL A 6 -7.09 -1.05 25.53
N ASP A 7 -6.73 -0.44 26.65
CA ASP A 7 -6.58 -1.17 27.92
C ASP A 7 -7.93 -1.68 28.42
N MET A 8 -9.01 -0.92 28.16
CA MET A 8 -10.38 -1.39 28.43
C MET A 8 -10.74 -2.58 27.54
N ALA A 9 -10.32 -2.58 26.27
CA ALA A 9 -10.51 -3.73 25.38
C ALA A 9 -9.76 -4.97 25.87
N ALA A 10 -8.49 -4.80 26.27
CA ALA A 10 -7.65 -5.87 26.80
C ALA A 10 -8.23 -6.45 28.11
N GLN A 11 -8.77 -5.59 28.98
CA GLN A 11 -9.42 -6.01 30.22
C GLN A 11 -10.76 -6.71 29.98
N ALA A 12 -11.60 -6.16 29.08
CA ALA A 12 -12.92 -6.70 28.79
C ALA A 12 -12.85 -8.07 28.12
N THR A 13 -11.94 -8.24 27.16
CA THR A 13 -11.77 -9.51 26.43
C THR A 13 -10.90 -10.51 27.19
N GLY A 14 -9.88 -10.04 27.91
CA GLY A 14 -8.90 -10.89 28.57
C GLY A 14 -8.02 -11.70 27.60
N LEU A 15 -8.02 -11.39 26.30
CA LEU A 15 -7.42 -12.23 25.25
C LEU A 15 -5.97 -11.88 24.90
N PHE A 16 -5.56 -10.64 25.15
CA PHE A 16 -4.25 -10.14 24.71
C PHE A 16 -3.60 -9.19 25.72
N ASP A 17 -2.30 -9.01 25.58
CA ASP A 17 -1.49 -7.99 26.24
C ASP A 17 -1.16 -6.85 25.27
N VAL A 18 -1.07 -5.63 25.79
CA VAL A 18 -0.76 -4.43 25.01
C VAL A 18 0.70 -4.05 25.22
N HIS A 19 1.49 -4.07 24.15
CA HIS A 19 2.85 -3.55 24.11
C HIS A 19 2.85 -2.14 23.50
N ARG A 20 3.51 -1.18 24.17
CA ARG A 20 3.54 0.22 23.75
C ARG A 20 4.96 0.67 23.45
N PHE A 21 5.14 1.34 22.31
CA PHE A 21 6.41 1.92 21.92
C PHE A 21 6.48 3.38 22.40
N CYS A 22 7.21 3.62 23.48
CA CYS A 22 7.27 4.93 24.15
C CYS A 22 8.58 5.69 23.86
N GLN A 23 9.33 5.29 22.84
CA GLN A 23 10.58 5.97 22.47
C GLN A 23 10.33 7.41 22.01
N ARG A 24 11.33 8.27 22.17
CA ARG A 24 11.21 9.72 22.01
C ARG A 24 10.92 10.13 20.57
N THR A 25 11.66 9.57 19.63
CA THR A 25 11.52 9.90 18.19
C THR A 25 10.69 8.85 17.46
N LYS A 26 10.10 9.25 16.32
CA LYS A 26 9.35 8.32 15.46
C LYS A 26 10.24 7.16 14.98
N ALA A 27 11.47 7.47 14.54
CA ALA A 27 12.41 6.47 14.05
C ALA A 27 12.79 5.44 15.12
N GLU A 28 12.96 5.87 16.38
CA GLU A 28 13.24 4.93 17.49
C GLU A 28 12.04 4.03 17.80
N ARG A 29 10.81 4.55 17.69
CA ARG A 29 9.58 3.74 17.88
C ARG A 29 9.39 2.74 16.75
N GLU A 30 9.61 3.15 15.52
CA GLU A 30 9.60 2.29 14.34
C GLU A 30 10.62 1.16 14.46
N SER A 31 11.86 1.49 14.85
CA SER A 31 12.90 0.49 15.11
C SER A 31 12.53 -0.48 16.23
N ALA A 32 11.95 0.01 17.34
CA ALA A 32 11.48 -0.82 18.44
C ALA A 32 10.33 -1.74 18.00
N TRP A 33 9.42 -1.24 17.17
CA TRP A 33 8.34 -2.02 16.58
C TRP A 33 8.87 -3.13 15.67
N HIS A 34 9.82 -2.84 14.78
CA HIS A 34 10.45 -3.85 13.93
C HIS A 34 11.14 -4.95 14.76
N ALA A 35 11.87 -4.56 15.80
CA ALA A 35 12.53 -5.50 16.70
C ALA A 35 11.52 -6.39 17.45
N PHE A 36 10.41 -5.81 17.91
CA PHE A 36 9.35 -6.55 18.58
C PHE A 36 8.62 -7.51 17.62
N ARG A 37 8.31 -7.04 16.40
CA ARG A 37 7.66 -7.84 15.35
C ARG A 37 8.48 -9.07 14.94
N ALA A 38 9.80 -9.04 15.10
CA ALA A 38 10.65 -10.20 14.84
C ALA A 38 10.45 -11.34 15.86
N LEU A 39 9.86 -11.07 17.04
CA LEU A 39 9.67 -12.05 18.12
C LEU A 39 8.42 -12.93 17.94
N GLY A 40 7.56 -12.63 16.97
CA GLY A 40 6.31 -13.34 16.71
C GLY A 40 5.92 -13.35 15.24
N VAL A 41 4.73 -13.87 14.96
CA VAL A 41 4.09 -13.88 13.64
C VAL A 41 2.87 -12.96 13.66
N GLY A 42 2.80 -12.06 12.68
CA GLY A 42 1.72 -11.09 12.52
C GLY A 42 0.75 -11.44 11.40
N GLY A 43 -0.32 -10.64 11.25
CA GLY A 43 -1.34 -10.85 10.22
C GLY A 43 -0.78 -10.95 8.80
N SER A 44 0.18 -10.09 8.43
CA SER A 44 0.83 -10.19 7.11
C SER A 44 1.71 -11.43 6.92
N ASP A 45 2.26 -11.99 8.01
CA ASP A 45 3.05 -13.22 7.95
C ASP A 45 2.16 -14.45 7.69
N MET A 46 0.89 -14.40 8.10
CA MET A 46 -0.05 -15.52 7.94
C MET A 46 -0.27 -15.90 6.48
N SER A 47 -0.36 -14.92 5.57
CA SER A 47 -0.49 -15.18 4.14
C SER A 47 0.71 -15.97 3.59
N THR A 48 1.92 -15.66 4.07
CA THR A 48 3.15 -16.38 3.72
C THR A 48 3.15 -17.79 4.31
N ILE A 49 2.77 -17.95 5.58
CA ILE A 49 2.70 -19.25 6.26
C ILE A 49 1.72 -20.19 5.55
N LEU A 50 0.59 -19.67 5.10
CA LEU A 50 -0.43 -20.44 4.38
C LEU A 50 -0.08 -20.67 2.89
N GLY A 51 1.03 -20.13 2.40
CA GLY A 51 1.45 -20.26 1.00
C GLY A 51 0.61 -19.45 0.01
N LEU A 52 -0.09 -18.42 0.49
CA LEU A 52 -0.95 -17.54 -0.31
C LEU A 52 -0.23 -16.26 -0.76
N ASN A 53 0.95 -15.97 -0.21
CA ASN A 53 1.72 -14.78 -0.56
C ASN A 53 2.53 -14.99 -1.85
N PRO A 54 2.30 -14.21 -2.93
CA PRO A 54 3.07 -14.34 -4.17
C PRO A 54 4.48 -13.74 -4.09
N TYR A 55 4.78 -12.97 -3.04
CA TYR A 55 6.04 -12.22 -2.90
C TYR A 55 7.05 -12.87 -1.96
N SER A 56 6.65 -13.85 -1.13
CA SER A 56 7.50 -14.47 -0.12
C SER A 56 7.08 -15.91 0.13
N THR A 57 8.04 -16.80 0.36
CA THR A 57 7.78 -18.20 0.72
C THR A 57 7.82 -18.42 2.24
N PRO A 58 7.23 -19.52 2.76
CA PRO A 58 7.41 -19.92 4.17
C PRO A 58 8.88 -20.06 4.59
N TYR A 59 9.76 -20.44 3.65
CA TYR A 59 11.20 -20.57 3.91
C TYR A 59 11.86 -19.21 4.12
N ASP A 60 11.54 -18.21 3.28
CA ASP A 60 12.06 -16.84 3.42
C ASP A 60 11.63 -16.25 4.77
N LEU A 61 10.35 -16.39 5.11
CA LEU A 61 9.84 -15.94 6.41
C LEU A 61 10.55 -16.64 7.58
N TRP A 62 10.84 -17.93 7.47
CA TRP A 62 11.61 -18.65 8.50
C TRP A 62 13.04 -18.11 8.63
N LEU A 63 13.71 -17.76 7.53
CA LEU A 63 15.03 -17.14 7.57
C LEU A 63 14.98 -15.77 8.28
N GLU A 64 13.98 -14.95 7.99
CA GLU A 64 13.77 -13.65 8.65
C GLU A 64 13.49 -13.79 10.15
N LYS A 65 12.49 -14.60 10.53
CA LYS A 65 12.06 -14.77 11.93
C LYS A 65 13.12 -15.44 12.80
N THR A 66 14.07 -16.13 12.18
CA THR A 66 15.20 -16.73 12.89
C THR A 66 16.51 -15.95 12.74
N ASN A 67 16.43 -14.71 12.25
CA ASN A 67 17.54 -13.77 12.08
C ASN A 67 18.71 -14.32 11.25
N ARG A 68 18.41 -15.21 10.30
CA ARG A 68 19.38 -15.76 9.32
C ARG A 68 19.47 -14.87 8.09
N GLN A 69 18.43 -14.09 7.84
CA GLN A 69 18.34 -13.13 6.75
C GLN A 69 17.68 -11.86 7.27
N GLN A 70 18.16 -10.72 6.80
CA GLN A 70 17.49 -9.45 7.05
C GLN A 70 16.36 -9.27 6.02
N PRO A 71 15.19 -8.76 6.43
CA PRO A 71 14.10 -8.46 5.51
C PRO A 71 14.54 -7.41 4.48
N GLU A 72 13.96 -7.48 3.29
CA GLU A 72 14.18 -6.46 2.25
C GLU A 72 13.68 -5.09 2.75
N ASP A 73 14.46 -4.03 2.52
CA ASP A 73 13.99 -2.67 2.76
C ASP A 73 13.00 -2.26 1.66
N ILE A 74 11.72 -2.23 2.03
CA ILE A 74 10.62 -1.85 1.16
C ILE A 74 10.11 -0.42 1.42
N SER A 75 10.77 0.34 2.31
CA SER A 75 10.31 1.67 2.75
C SER A 75 10.18 2.67 1.60
N GLY A 76 11.00 2.53 0.56
CA GLY A 76 10.95 3.35 -0.64
C GLY A 76 9.87 2.97 -1.66
N LYS A 77 9.19 1.82 -1.52
CA LYS A 77 8.15 1.40 -2.47
C LYS A 77 6.95 2.35 -2.36
N TRP A 78 6.50 2.92 -3.49
CA TRP A 78 5.43 3.94 -3.51
C TRP A 78 4.16 3.51 -2.78
N ALA A 79 3.75 2.25 -2.89
CA ALA A 79 2.59 1.72 -2.17
C ALA A 79 2.71 1.87 -0.64
N ILE A 80 3.91 1.64 -0.09
CA ILE A 80 4.20 1.79 1.35
C ILE A 80 4.21 3.26 1.75
N VAL A 81 4.90 4.11 0.97
CA VAL A 81 4.94 5.57 1.19
C VAL A 81 3.54 6.17 1.20
N LYS A 82 2.74 5.84 0.17
CA LYS A 82 1.34 6.29 0.03
C LYS A 82 0.49 5.82 1.22
N GLY A 83 0.56 4.53 1.58
CA GLY A 83 -0.20 3.97 2.70
C GLY A 83 0.09 4.70 4.00
N ASN A 84 1.37 4.79 4.37
CA ASN A 84 1.82 5.44 5.61
C ASN A 84 1.42 6.92 5.68
N ALA A 85 1.41 7.63 4.53
CA ALA A 85 1.00 9.03 4.48
C ALA A 85 -0.51 9.22 4.65
N LEU A 86 -1.33 8.29 4.14
CA LEU A 86 -2.78 8.41 4.11
C LEU A 86 -3.49 7.81 5.32
N GLU A 87 -2.89 6.83 6.01
CA GLU A 87 -3.53 6.07 7.10
C GLU A 87 -4.19 6.97 8.16
N VAL A 88 -3.48 8.01 8.63
CA VAL A 88 -4.01 8.94 9.64
C VAL A 88 -5.24 9.71 9.13
N GLU A 89 -5.23 10.14 7.86
CA GLU A 89 -6.35 10.89 7.29
C GLU A 89 -7.54 9.98 6.99
N LEU A 90 -7.28 8.74 6.55
CA LEU A 90 -8.32 7.72 6.36
C LEU A 90 -8.98 7.35 7.69
N ARG A 91 -8.21 7.18 8.77
CA ARG A 91 -8.75 6.98 10.13
C ARG A 91 -9.61 8.17 10.58
N ARG A 92 -9.19 9.40 10.28
CA ARG A 92 -9.99 10.61 10.56
C ARG A 92 -11.27 10.65 9.73
N ARG A 93 -11.22 10.28 8.45
CA ARG A 93 -12.39 10.19 7.56
C ARG A 93 -13.37 9.14 8.07
N PHE A 94 -12.90 7.94 8.41
CA PHE A 94 -13.73 6.89 9.02
C PHE A 94 -14.45 7.40 10.27
N ARG A 95 -13.72 8.06 11.20
CA ARG A 95 -14.32 8.65 12.41
C ARG A 95 -15.38 9.72 12.12
N LYS A 96 -15.26 10.46 11.00
CA LYS A 96 -16.27 11.46 10.59
C LYS A 96 -17.52 10.81 9.98
N LEU A 97 -17.34 9.72 9.23
CA LEU A 97 -18.43 8.98 8.58
C LEU A 97 -19.22 8.13 9.56
N HIS A 98 -18.56 7.64 10.62
CA HIS A 98 -19.14 6.77 11.63
C HIS A 98 -19.11 7.39 13.03
N PRO A 99 -19.88 8.47 13.28
CA PRO A 99 -19.94 9.13 14.58
C PRO A 99 -20.53 8.25 15.70
N GLU A 100 -21.23 7.17 15.34
CA GLU A 100 -21.73 6.12 16.24
C GLU A 100 -20.60 5.36 16.94
N TYR A 101 -19.40 5.32 16.36
CA TYR A 101 -18.29 4.57 16.90
C TYR A 101 -17.22 5.43 17.57
N GLN A 102 -16.71 4.94 18.70
CA GLN A 102 -15.47 5.46 19.28
C GLN A 102 -14.26 4.79 18.61
N VAL A 103 -13.60 5.53 17.71
CA VAL A 103 -12.38 5.07 17.03
C VAL A 103 -11.14 5.39 17.86
N ILE A 104 -10.33 4.38 18.19
CA ILE A 104 -9.08 4.49 18.94
C ILE A 104 -7.89 4.25 17.99
N ASP A 105 -6.82 5.03 18.17
CA ASP A 105 -5.60 4.91 17.37
C ASP A 105 -4.78 3.67 17.79
N GLY A 106 -4.32 2.89 16.80
CA GLY A 106 -3.45 1.72 17.00
C GLY A 106 -1.95 2.00 16.81
N THR A 107 -1.59 3.24 16.44
CA THR A 107 -0.19 3.67 16.26
C THR A 107 0.62 3.48 17.53
N ASP A 108 1.90 3.10 17.38
CA ASP A 108 2.84 2.87 18.49
C ASP A 108 2.38 1.78 19.48
N ILE A 109 1.52 0.86 19.04
CA ILE A 109 1.01 -0.27 19.82
C ILE A 109 1.20 -1.58 19.06
N SER A 110 1.44 -2.67 19.79
CA SER A 110 1.29 -4.03 19.28
C SER A 110 0.66 -4.92 20.35
N LEU A 111 -0.12 -5.90 19.91
CA LEU A 111 -0.85 -6.83 20.75
C LEU A 111 -0.16 -8.19 20.73
N VAL A 112 -0.19 -8.89 21.84
CA VAL A 112 0.27 -10.28 21.95
C VAL A 112 -0.87 -11.13 22.47
N SER A 113 -1.20 -12.22 21.79
CA SER A 113 -2.19 -13.17 22.29
C SER A 113 -1.71 -13.83 23.58
N LYS A 114 -2.55 -13.82 24.62
CA LYS A 114 -2.27 -14.52 25.88
C LYS A 114 -2.28 -16.04 25.71
N GLN A 115 -3.14 -16.54 24.82
CA GLN A 115 -3.25 -17.97 24.53
C GLN A 115 -2.11 -18.45 23.62
N HIS A 116 -1.68 -17.60 22.69
CA HIS A 116 -0.64 -17.92 21.71
C HIS A 116 0.44 -16.83 21.69
N PRO A 117 1.44 -16.87 22.58
CA PRO A 117 2.40 -15.76 22.74
C PRO A 117 3.27 -15.41 21.53
N LEU A 118 3.30 -16.29 20.52
CA LEU A 118 3.95 -16.03 19.23
C LEU A 118 3.04 -15.29 18.25
N MET A 119 1.72 -15.20 18.49
CA MET A 119 0.78 -14.46 17.64
C MET A 119 0.71 -13.01 18.07
N HIS A 120 1.18 -12.13 17.20
CA HIS A 120 1.21 -10.69 17.42
C HIS A 120 0.27 -9.98 16.45
N ALA A 121 -0.21 -8.79 16.81
CA ALA A 121 -0.97 -7.94 15.90
C ALA A 121 -0.56 -6.47 16.06
N SER A 122 -0.43 -5.76 14.95
CA SER A 122 -0.31 -4.30 14.92
C SER A 122 -1.49 -3.82 14.09
N LEU A 123 -2.44 -3.16 14.73
CA LEU A 123 -3.71 -2.77 14.13
C LEU A 123 -3.68 -1.29 13.77
N ASP A 124 -4.33 -0.89 12.68
CA ASP A 124 -4.44 0.52 12.32
C ASP A 124 -5.38 1.27 13.29
N GLY A 125 -6.31 0.57 13.93
CA GLY A 125 -7.12 1.11 15.02
C GLY A 125 -8.05 0.10 15.66
N PHE A 126 -8.77 0.57 16.67
CA PHE A 126 -9.87 -0.16 17.31
C PHE A 126 -11.14 0.65 17.17
N VAL A 127 -12.26 -0.06 17.11
CA VAL A 127 -13.61 0.52 17.06
C VAL A 127 -14.36 0.02 18.29
N TYR A 128 -15.10 0.89 18.94
CA TYR A 128 -16.02 0.51 20.01
C TYR A 128 -17.40 1.09 19.70
N ASP A 129 -18.39 0.21 19.74
CA ASP A 129 -19.79 0.55 19.57
C ASP A 129 -20.47 0.62 20.94
N GLU A 130 -20.96 1.82 21.30
CA GLU A 130 -21.66 2.04 22.56
C GLU A 130 -23.05 1.41 22.59
N GLU A 131 -23.71 1.24 21.43
CA GLU A 131 -25.06 0.68 21.36
C GLU A 131 -25.06 -0.82 21.63
N SER A 132 -24.13 -1.55 21.01
CA SER A 132 -24.00 -3.00 21.19
C SER A 132 -23.03 -3.42 22.30
N ASP A 133 -22.32 -2.47 22.93
CA ASP A 133 -21.25 -2.71 23.90
C ASP A 133 -20.19 -3.71 23.37
N SER A 134 -19.76 -3.49 22.12
CA SER A 134 -18.87 -4.42 21.41
C SER A 134 -17.62 -3.75 20.84
N TRP A 135 -16.58 -4.56 20.65
CA TRP A 135 -15.28 -4.15 20.13
C TRP A 135 -15.08 -4.65 18.71
N GLY A 136 -14.57 -3.78 17.84
CA GLY A 136 -14.15 -4.09 16.48
C GLY A 136 -12.71 -3.66 16.21
N ILE A 137 -12.19 -4.11 15.07
CA ILE A 137 -10.86 -3.77 14.57
C ILE A 137 -11.02 -2.84 13.37
N LEU A 138 -10.15 -1.84 13.28
CA LEU A 138 -10.02 -1.02 12.07
C LEU A 138 -8.72 -1.39 11.36
N GLU A 139 -8.85 -1.87 10.14
CA GLU A 139 -7.74 -2.11 9.21
C GLU A 139 -7.94 -1.22 7.98
N ILE A 140 -6.91 -0.46 7.59
CA ILE A 140 -6.93 0.52 6.52
C ILE A 140 -6.02 0.02 5.41
N LYS A 141 -6.59 -0.13 4.21
CA LYS A 141 -5.82 -0.47 3.01
C LYS A 141 -5.91 0.66 1.99
N THR A 142 -4.78 0.98 1.39
CA THR A 142 -4.72 1.86 0.23
C THR A 142 -4.38 1.02 -0.99
N ALA A 143 -5.38 0.73 -1.80
CA ALA A 143 -5.20 0.06 -3.08
C ALA A 143 -5.24 1.08 -4.22
N ASN A 144 -4.70 0.69 -5.38
CA ASN A 144 -5.07 1.34 -6.63
C ASN A 144 -6.48 0.87 -7.02
N ALA A 145 -7.31 1.74 -7.58
CA ALA A 145 -8.71 1.45 -7.88
C ALA A 145 -8.93 0.13 -8.65
N ASN A 146 -8.03 -0.21 -9.57
CA ASN A 146 -8.07 -1.48 -10.30
C ASN A 146 -7.85 -2.70 -9.39
N ARG A 147 -6.90 -2.61 -8.43
CA ARG A 147 -6.63 -3.70 -7.48
C ARG A 147 -7.72 -3.84 -6.42
N GLY A 148 -8.30 -2.73 -5.96
CA GLY A 148 -9.43 -2.78 -5.04
C GLY A 148 -10.58 -3.62 -5.61
N ARG A 149 -10.91 -3.41 -6.89
CA ARG A 149 -11.98 -4.14 -7.58
C ARG A 149 -11.65 -5.60 -7.91
N THR A 150 -10.38 -5.94 -8.15
CA THR A 150 -10.00 -7.32 -8.53
C THR A 150 -9.65 -8.20 -7.34
N ASP A 151 -8.99 -7.63 -6.33
CA ASP A 151 -8.44 -8.38 -5.20
C ASP A 151 -9.48 -8.52 -4.09
N TRP A 152 -10.41 -7.55 -3.97
CA TRP A 152 -11.50 -7.53 -2.99
C TRP A 152 -12.87 -7.38 -3.69
N PRO A 153 -13.37 -8.43 -4.37
CA PRO A 153 -14.73 -8.41 -4.89
C PRO A 153 -15.73 -8.32 -3.74
N ASP A 154 -16.81 -7.54 -3.90
CA ASP A 154 -17.88 -7.28 -2.90
C ASP A 154 -18.57 -8.54 -2.31
N GLU A 155 -18.22 -9.75 -2.75
CA GLU A 155 -18.97 -10.99 -2.48
C GLU A 155 -18.32 -11.98 -1.49
N THR A 156 -17.39 -11.57 -0.62
CA THR A 156 -16.86 -12.48 0.41
C THR A 156 -17.15 -12.05 1.85
N VAL A 157 -18.23 -12.64 2.38
CA VAL A 157 -18.57 -12.90 3.79
C VAL A 157 -18.89 -11.67 4.66
N ASP A 158 -19.80 -11.87 5.62
CA ASP A 158 -20.40 -10.98 6.65
C ASP A 158 -19.40 -10.20 7.57
N ASP A 159 -18.15 -10.08 7.14
CA ASP A 159 -17.03 -9.40 7.80
C ASP A 159 -16.34 -8.42 6.81
N SER A 160 -17.09 -7.94 5.82
CA SER A 160 -16.58 -7.09 4.75
C SER A 160 -15.96 -5.81 5.34
N PRO A 161 -14.69 -5.49 5.00
CA PRO A 161 -14.12 -4.21 5.41
C PRO A 161 -15.02 -3.08 4.96
N VAL A 162 -15.33 -2.15 5.86
CA VAL A 162 -16.05 -0.94 5.50
C VAL A 162 -15.13 -0.12 4.62
N ASP A 163 -15.38 -0.18 3.31
CA ASP A 163 -14.62 0.58 2.33
C ASP A 163 -14.83 2.08 2.56
N VAL A 164 -13.84 2.72 3.18
CA VAL A 164 -13.71 4.16 3.10
C VAL A 164 -13.09 4.47 1.75
N SER A 165 -13.91 4.36 0.70
CA SER A 165 -13.57 4.92 -0.59
C SER A 165 -13.38 6.43 -0.39
N VAL A 166 -12.14 6.88 -0.59
CA VAL A 166 -11.94 8.26 -1.00
C VAL A 166 -12.55 8.33 -2.38
N ASP A 167 -13.81 8.78 -2.42
CA ASP A 167 -14.39 9.30 -3.66
C ASP A 167 -13.33 10.26 -4.21
N GLU A 168 -12.72 9.90 -5.34
CA GLU A 168 -11.93 10.83 -6.14
C GLU A 168 -12.97 11.80 -6.72
N SER A 169 -13.58 12.62 -5.86
CA SER A 169 -14.10 13.89 -6.29
C SER A 169 -12.91 14.59 -6.91
N GLU A 170 -13.01 14.87 -8.20
CA GLU A 170 -12.07 15.66 -8.98
C GLU A 170 -11.38 16.68 -8.07
N GLN A 171 -10.06 16.57 -8.00
CA GLN A 171 -9.23 17.34 -7.08
C GLN A 171 -9.64 18.81 -7.10
N PRO A 172 -9.84 19.47 -5.94
CA PRO A 172 -10.07 20.90 -5.92
C PRO A 172 -8.83 21.58 -6.52
N GLN A 173 -9.06 22.30 -7.61
CA GLN A 173 -8.08 23.10 -8.32
C GLN A 173 -7.29 23.95 -7.32
N GLN A 174 -6.00 23.64 -7.17
CA GLN A 174 -5.06 24.60 -6.61
C GLN A 174 -5.04 25.82 -7.54
N GLU A 175 -5.11 27.01 -6.96
CA GLU A 175 -4.83 28.27 -7.63
C GLU A 175 -3.38 28.26 -8.12
N THR A 176 -3.15 27.65 -9.28
CA THR A 176 -1.90 27.73 -10.02
C THR A 176 -2.11 28.72 -11.16
N GLN A 177 -1.16 29.63 -11.29
CA GLN A 177 -1.00 30.55 -12.42
C GLN A 177 -1.16 29.80 -13.75
N PRO A 178 -1.67 30.42 -14.83
CA PRO A 178 -2.14 29.71 -16.01
C PRO A 178 -1.01 28.87 -16.63
N GLU A 179 -1.05 27.55 -16.39
CA GLU A 179 -0.16 26.59 -17.02
C GLU A 179 -0.62 26.35 -18.45
N ALA A 180 0.35 26.41 -19.37
CA ALA A 180 0.16 26.23 -20.79
C ALA A 180 -0.44 24.84 -21.10
N GLU A 181 -1.24 24.75 -22.17
CA GLU A 181 -1.71 23.47 -22.71
C GLU A 181 -0.54 22.48 -22.83
N PRO A 182 -0.72 21.20 -22.42
CA PRO A 182 0.35 20.21 -22.46
C PRO A 182 0.89 20.12 -23.88
N SER A 183 2.21 20.18 -24.03
CA SER A 183 2.82 20.24 -25.34
C SER A 183 2.52 18.95 -26.11
N PRO A 184 2.41 18.99 -27.45
CA PRO A 184 2.19 17.80 -28.28
C PRO A 184 3.20 16.66 -28.02
N VAL A 185 4.40 17.01 -27.57
CA VAL A 185 5.47 16.07 -27.20
C VAL A 185 5.11 15.28 -25.93
N ASP A 186 4.52 15.94 -24.94
CA ASP A 186 4.16 15.31 -23.66
C ASP A 186 3.03 14.30 -23.82
N VAL A 187 2.07 14.61 -24.70
CA VAL A 187 0.98 13.69 -25.06
C VAL A 187 1.52 12.42 -25.75
N LYS A 188 2.43 12.59 -26.71
CA LYS A 188 3.06 11.47 -27.43
C LYS A 188 3.95 10.61 -26.53
N ARG A 189 4.67 11.24 -25.59
CA ARG A 189 5.46 10.57 -24.57
C ARG A 189 4.60 9.69 -23.66
N ALA A 190 3.47 10.21 -23.18
CA ALA A 190 2.52 9.44 -22.37
C ALA A 190 1.94 8.25 -23.15
N GLU A 191 1.62 8.44 -24.43
CA GLU A 191 1.15 7.35 -25.30
C GLU A 191 2.21 6.25 -25.47
N MET A 192 3.47 6.61 -25.67
CA MET A 192 4.59 5.68 -25.81
C MET A 192 4.76 4.82 -24.56
N ILE A 193 4.78 5.44 -23.37
CA ILE A 193 4.91 4.75 -22.08
C ILE A 193 3.78 3.75 -21.90
N ARG A 194 2.53 4.16 -22.16
CA ARG A 194 1.36 3.28 -22.05
C ARG A 194 1.47 2.04 -22.95
N ARG A 195 2.05 2.18 -24.14
CA ARG A 195 2.23 1.04 -25.07
C ARG A 195 3.33 0.09 -24.64
N PHE A 196 4.44 0.60 -24.12
CA PHE A 196 5.48 -0.25 -23.56
C PHE A 196 4.96 -1.06 -22.37
N GLN A 197 4.16 -0.44 -21.50
CA GLN A 197 3.48 -1.15 -20.41
C GLN A 197 2.54 -2.25 -20.92
N ALA A 198 1.80 -1.99 -22.00
CA ALA A 198 0.93 -3.00 -22.61
C ALA A 198 1.70 -4.19 -23.23
N LEU A 199 2.96 -3.97 -23.62
CA LEU A 199 3.87 -5.02 -24.12
C LEU A 199 4.66 -5.73 -23.00
N GLY A 200 4.36 -5.43 -21.73
CA GLY A 200 5.00 -6.06 -20.58
C GLY A 200 6.34 -5.45 -20.17
N VAL A 201 6.75 -4.34 -20.78
CA VAL A 201 7.96 -3.61 -20.39
C VAL A 201 7.69 -2.86 -19.08
N ALA A 202 8.35 -3.31 -18.02
CA ALA A 202 8.08 -2.86 -16.65
C ALA A 202 9.02 -1.74 -16.17
N SER A 203 10.05 -1.40 -16.95
CA SER A 203 11.04 -0.38 -16.59
C SER A 203 11.37 0.58 -17.73
N ASP A 204 11.66 1.84 -17.40
CA ASP A 204 12.07 2.86 -18.38
C ASP A 204 13.42 2.51 -19.03
N ALA A 205 14.29 1.79 -18.31
CA ALA A 205 15.56 1.29 -18.85
C ALA A 205 15.36 0.28 -19.99
N GLU A 206 14.44 -0.66 -19.84
CA GLU A 206 14.10 -1.65 -20.86
C GLU A 206 13.40 -1.02 -22.07
N ALA A 207 12.55 -0.01 -21.83
CA ALA A 207 11.97 0.81 -22.89
C ALA A 207 13.07 1.56 -23.67
N CYS A 208 14.03 2.18 -22.98
CA CYS A 208 15.14 2.91 -23.58
C CYS A 208 16.06 2.02 -24.43
N GLU A 209 16.28 0.76 -24.04
CA GLU A 209 17.03 -0.20 -24.86
C GLU A 209 16.32 -0.50 -26.19
N THR A 210 15.00 -0.67 -26.13
CA THR A 210 14.18 -0.90 -27.32
C THR A 210 14.14 0.33 -28.23
N ILE A 211 13.98 1.51 -27.63
CA ILE A 211 14.00 2.80 -28.34
C ILE A 211 15.37 3.05 -29.00
N THR A 212 16.47 2.71 -28.30
CA THR A 212 17.83 2.80 -28.83
C THR A 212 17.98 1.99 -30.12
N LYS A 213 17.41 0.78 -30.17
CA LYS A 213 17.39 -0.08 -31.37
C LYS A 213 16.55 0.53 -32.51
N ILE A 214 15.38 1.13 -32.20
CA ILE A 214 14.48 1.74 -33.20
C ILE A 214 15.08 3.03 -33.80
N LEU A 215 15.76 3.83 -32.98
CA LEU A 215 16.33 5.11 -33.39
C LEU A 215 17.76 4.98 -33.90
N ASN A 216 18.42 3.84 -33.68
CA ASN A 216 19.83 3.60 -34.00
C ASN A 216 20.76 4.68 -33.39
N ARG A 217 20.43 5.13 -32.18
CA ARG A 217 21.21 6.04 -31.35
C ARG A 217 20.99 5.69 -29.89
N GLU A 218 22.00 5.91 -29.05
CA GLU A 218 21.88 5.73 -27.60
C GLU A 218 20.85 6.70 -27.02
N VAL A 219 19.88 6.18 -26.28
CA VAL A 219 18.87 6.96 -25.53
C VAL A 219 18.95 6.53 -24.07
N LYS A 220 19.24 7.48 -23.18
CA LYS A 220 19.44 7.19 -21.75
C LYS A 220 18.20 7.40 -20.92
N ALA A 221 17.32 8.29 -21.39
CA ALA A 221 16.03 8.55 -20.79
C ALA A 221 15.02 8.84 -21.88
N SER A 222 13.76 8.46 -21.65
CA SER A 222 12.68 8.80 -22.56
C SER A 222 12.58 10.32 -22.77
N ASP A 223 12.99 11.15 -21.79
CA ASP A 223 12.95 12.63 -21.82
C ASP A 223 13.81 13.28 -22.91
N GLU A 224 14.74 12.55 -23.50
CA GLU A 224 15.64 13.01 -24.55
C GLU A 224 15.04 12.88 -25.97
N LEU A 225 13.79 12.41 -26.09
CA LEU A 225 13.12 12.15 -27.36
C LEU A 225 12.43 13.39 -27.91
N THR A 226 12.76 13.69 -29.17
CA THR A 226 12.07 14.71 -29.95
C THR A 226 10.71 14.19 -30.45
N GLU A 227 9.82 15.10 -30.86
CA GLU A 227 8.50 14.74 -31.38
C GLU A 227 8.56 13.76 -32.56
N ALA A 228 9.50 13.97 -33.49
CA ALA A 228 9.69 13.10 -34.66
C ALA A 228 10.16 11.69 -34.28
N GLU A 229 10.93 11.58 -33.20
CA GLU A 229 11.42 10.30 -32.70
C GLU A 229 10.32 9.54 -31.97
N LEU A 230 9.49 10.24 -31.19
CA LEU A 230 8.29 9.67 -30.59
C LEU A 230 7.34 9.13 -31.66
N ASP A 231 7.11 9.87 -32.74
CA ASP A 231 6.28 9.40 -33.87
C ASP A 231 6.86 8.16 -34.55
N LYS A 232 8.19 8.11 -34.71
CA LYS A 232 8.88 6.93 -35.29
C LYS A 232 8.74 5.71 -34.39
N VAL A 233 8.94 5.87 -33.08
CA VAL A 233 8.78 4.79 -32.09
C VAL A 233 7.33 4.31 -32.04
N LEU A 234 6.37 5.22 -31.92
CA LEU A 234 4.95 4.89 -31.91
C LEU A 234 4.49 4.22 -33.21
N GLY A 235 5.06 4.59 -34.35
CA GLY A 235 4.80 3.96 -35.65
C GLY A 235 5.29 2.52 -35.72
N GLN A 236 6.50 2.24 -35.23
CA GLN A 236 7.07 0.89 -35.19
C GLN A 236 6.30 -0.02 -34.23
N LEU A 237 5.91 0.50 -33.05
CA LEU A 237 5.07 -0.23 -32.10
C LEU A 237 3.69 -0.59 -32.67
N LYS A 238 3.12 0.21 -33.59
CA LYS A 238 1.88 -0.16 -34.30
C LYS A 238 2.08 -1.29 -35.32
N ALA A 239 3.25 -1.35 -35.98
CA ALA A 239 3.54 -2.37 -36.98
C ALA A 239 3.75 -3.75 -36.33
N SER A 240 4.47 -3.81 -35.20
CA SER A 240 4.73 -5.06 -34.48
C SER A 240 3.47 -5.73 -33.89
N VAL A 241 2.41 -4.96 -33.62
CA VAL A 241 1.11 -5.49 -33.15
C VAL A 241 0.32 -6.14 -34.29
N LYS A 242 0.58 -5.77 -35.55
CA LYS A 242 -0.13 -6.30 -36.73
C LYS A 242 0.47 -7.56 -37.33
N GLU A 243 1.72 -7.89 -37.01
CA GLU A 243 2.42 -9.09 -37.53
C GLU A 243 2.32 -10.30 -36.58
N GLY A 244 1.67 -10.15 -35.43
CA GLY A 244 1.54 -11.19 -34.40
C GLY A 244 0.15 -11.81 -34.23
N GLU A 245 -0.77 -11.63 -35.19
CA GLU A 245 -2.06 -12.34 -35.26
C GLU A 245 -2.00 -13.57 -36.19
#